data_AF-A0A9W9SFZ3-F1
#
_entry.id   AF-A0A9W9SFZ3-F1
#
_cell.length_a   1.000
_cell.length_b   1.000
_cell.length_c   1.000
_cell.angle_alpha   90.00
_cell.angle_beta   90.00
_cell.angle_gamma   90.00
#
_symmetry.space_group_name_H-M   'P 1'
#
loop_
_entity.id
_entity.type
_entity.pdbx_description
1 polymer ?
#
loop_
_entity_poly.entity_id
_entity_poly.type
_entity_poly.pdbx_seq_one_letter_code
_entity_poly.pdbx_strand_id
1 'polypeptide(L)'
;MPDRPMLKCPLCPQKEGPYYSHTSSLLRHVQTKHYTPTSYKCKSCGKFYHRRDNLLTHIHLHHGGIEADAPNLKERLDPPERCPICQIPLGSWGKFKKCIVMHAILDEEL
;
A
#
# COMPACT_ATOMS: atom_id res chain seq x y z
N MET A 1 -0.68 -31.25 14.94
CA MET A 1 -0.71 -30.18 13.92
C MET A 1 0.24 -29.11 14.44
N PRO A 2 1.39 -28.80 13.82
CA PRO A 2 2.26 -27.78 14.38
C PRO A 2 1.59 -26.42 14.24
N ASP A 3 1.63 -25.64 15.31
CA ASP A 3 1.12 -24.28 15.40
C ASP A 3 1.71 -23.45 14.25
N ARG A 4 0.85 -22.99 13.34
CA ARG A 4 1.30 -22.15 12.23
C ARG A 4 1.61 -20.77 12.81
N PRO A 5 2.83 -20.21 12.60
CA PRO A 5 3.19 -18.92 13.18
C PRO A 5 2.20 -17.84 12.72
N MET A 6 1.62 -17.14 13.69
CA MET A 6 0.70 -16.03 13.44
C MET A 6 1.49 -14.79 13.07
N LEU A 7 1.21 -14.24 11.89
CA LEU A 7 1.89 -13.05 11.39
C LEU A 7 1.21 -11.79 11.90
N LYS A 8 1.99 -10.80 12.32
CA LYS A 8 1.48 -9.51 12.79
C LYS A 8 1.89 -8.39 11.84
N CYS A 9 1.02 -7.40 11.62
CA CYS A 9 1.37 -6.25 10.79
C CYS A 9 2.39 -5.35 11.50
N PRO A 10 3.61 -5.14 10.95
CA PRO A 10 4.63 -4.30 11.57
C PRO A 10 4.37 -2.79 11.42
N LEU A 11 3.37 -2.42 10.63
CA LEU A 11 2.97 -1.03 10.40
C LEU A 11 1.78 -0.61 11.27
N CYS A 12 1.12 -1.56 11.93
CA CYS A 12 0.09 -1.29 12.92
C CYS A 12 0.72 -1.06 14.30
N PRO A 13 0.03 -0.33 15.20
CA PRO A 13 0.43 -0.24 16.60
C PRO A 13 0.55 -1.63 17.22
N GLN A 14 1.66 -1.91 17.91
CA GLN A 14 1.96 -3.25 18.43
C GLN A 14 0.90 -3.80 19.40
N LYS A 15 0.06 -2.98 20.03
CA LYS A 15 -0.96 -3.45 20.96
C LYS A 15 -2.31 -3.84 20.31
N GLU A 16 -2.58 -3.39 19.08
CA GLU A 16 -3.93 -3.46 18.47
C GLU A 16 -3.92 -4.04 17.04
N GLY A 17 -2.77 -4.57 16.60
CA GLY A 17 -2.60 -5.09 15.25
C GLY A 17 -3.29 -6.44 15.04
N PRO A 18 -4.04 -6.65 13.94
CA PRO A 18 -4.64 -7.94 13.61
C PRO A 18 -3.58 -9.01 13.33
N TYR A 19 -3.88 -10.26 13.73
CA TYR A 19 -3.07 -11.43 13.46
C TYR A 19 -3.56 -12.16 12.20
N TYR A 20 -2.62 -12.71 11.43
CA TYR A 20 -2.89 -13.38 10.16
C TYR A 20 -2.27 -14.77 10.12
N SER A 21 -3.05 -15.77 9.73
CA SER A 21 -2.58 -17.15 9.50
C SER A 21 -1.90 -17.35 8.14
N HIS A 22 -1.90 -16.34 7.27
CA HIS A 22 -1.34 -16.39 5.92
C HIS A 22 -0.67 -15.08 5.55
N THR A 23 0.48 -15.17 4.87
CA THR A 23 1.21 -14.01 4.34
C THR A 23 0.36 -13.21 3.35
N SER A 24 -0.45 -13.87 2.52
CA SER A 24 -1.37 -13.22 1.59
C SER A 24 -2.39 -12.33 2.29
N SER A 25 -2.94 -12.77 3.42
CA SER A 25 -3.88 -11.99 4.22
C SER A 25 -3.25 -10.75 4.84
N LEU A 26 -2.04 -10.90 5.41
CA LEU A 26 -1.24 -9.79 5.91
C LEU A 26 -0.93 -8.77 4.80
N LEU A 27 -0.42 -9.23 3.66
CA LEU A 27 -0.04 -8.34 2.56
C LEU A 27 -1.25 -7.59 1.99
N ARG A 28 -2.41 -8.25 1.90
CA ARG A 28 -3.66 -7.58 1.52
C ARG A 28 -4.05 -6.51 2.54
N HIS A 29 -3.92 -6.78 3.83
CA HIS A 29 -4.15 -5.78 4.86
C HIS A 29 -3.20 -4.59 4.70
N VAL A 30 -1.89 -4.86 4.55
CA VAL A 30 -0.88 -3.80 4.36
C VAL A 30 -1.20 -2.94 3.14
N GLN A 31 -1.54 -3.58 2.03
CA GLN A 31 -1.93 -2.86 0.83
C GLN A 31 -3.22 -2.05 1.05
N THR A 32 -4.26 -2.62 1.65
CA THR A 32 -5.55 -1.90 1.77
C THR A 32 -5.62 -0.85 2.89
N LYS A 33 -4.83 -1.01 3.96
CA LYS A 33 -4.88 -0.15 5.15
C LYS A 33 -3.71 0.81 5.27
N HIS A 34 -2.55 0.45 4.75
CA HIS A 34 -1.34 1.30 4.83
C HIS A 34 -0.97 1.90 3.47
N TYR A 35 -1.20 1.17 2.37
CA TYR A 35 -0.77 1.59 1.03
C TYR A 35 -1.88 1.40 -0.01
N THR A 36 -2.98 2.13 0.19
CA THR A 36 -4.22 2.04 -0.59
C THR A 36 -3.93 2.04 -2.09
N PRO A 37 -4.03 0.89 -2.79
CA PRO A 37 -3.51 0.72 -4.14
C PRO A 37 -4.45 1.24 -5.24
N THR A 38 -5.62 1.74 -4.83
CA THR A 38 -6.61 2.41 -5.67
C THR A 38 -6.52 3.90 -5.41
N SER A 39 -5.39 4.49 -5.80
CA SER A 39 -5.29 5.93 -5.93
C SER A 39 -5.36 6.33 -7.41
N TYR A 40 -6.18 7.33 -7.68
CA TYR A 40 -6.34 8.02 -8.93
C TYR A 40 -5.44 9.25 -8.86
N LYS A 41 -4.36 9.27 -9.63
CA LYS A 41 -3.42 10.39 -9.62
C LYS A 41 -3.81 11.42 -10.66
N CYS A 42 -3.80 12.69 -10.29
CA CYS A 42 -3.89 13.77 -11.25
C CYS A 42 -2.56 13.90 -11.99
N LYS A 43 -2.55 13.79 -13.32
CA LYS A 43 -1.32 13.96 -14.10
C LYS A 43 -0.79 15.39 -14.08
N SER A 44 -1.68 16.37 -13.93
CA SER A 44 -1.32 17.80 -13.94
C SER A 44 -0.66 18.28 -12.65
N CYS A 45 -1.01 17.71 -11.48
CA CYS A 45 -0.47 18.14 -10.19
C CYS A 45 0.15 17.02 -9.33
N GLY A 46 0.05 15.76 -9.77
CA GLY A 46 0.60 14.59 -9.08
C GLY A 46 -0.19 14.15 -7.84
N LYS A 47 -1.33 14.78 -7.53
CA LYS A 47 -2.12 14.51 -6.33
C LYS A 47 -2.94 13.22 -6.45
N PHE A 48 -2.97 12.43 -5.37
CA PHE A 48 -3.64 11.14 -5.32
C PHE A 48 -5.03 11.23 -4.70
N TYR A 49 -6.00 10.53 -5.30
CA TYR A 49 -7.39 10.47 -4.87
C TYR A 49 -7.85 9.02 -4.70
N HIS A 50 -8.53 8.68 -3.61
CA HIS A 50 -8.95 7.31 -3.35
C HIS A 50 -10.16 6.83 -4.19
N ARG A 51 -10.82 7.75 -4.93
CA ARG A 51 -11.93 7.45 -5.83
C ARG A 51 -11.85 8.25 -7.13
N ARG A 52 -12.46 7.70 -8.18
CA ARG A 52 -12.43 8.26 -9.54
C ARG A 52 -13.20 9.57 -9.64
N ASP A 53 -14.41 9.59 -9.10
CA ASP A 53 -15.28 10.77 -8.99
C ASP A 53 -14.56 11.94 -8.33
N ASN A 54 -13.82 11.69 -7.24
CA ASN A 54 -13.04 12.73 -6.57
C ASN A 54 -11.91 13.29 -7.46
N LEU A 55 -11.23 12.43 -8.23
CA LEU A 55 -10.23 12.90 -9.20
C LEU A 55 -10.88 13.72 -10.32
N LEU A 56 -12.00 13.25 -10.88
CA LEU A 56 -12.69 13.94 -11.98
C LEU A 56 -13.17 15.32 -11.54
N THR A 57 -13.77 15.43 -10.34
CA THR A 57 -14.15 16.71 -9.75
C THR A 57 -12.93 17.62 -9.57
N HIS A 58 -11.82 17.08 -9.07
CA HIS A 58 -10.59 17.85 -8.93
C HIS A 58 -10.06 18.37 -10.28
N ILE A 59 -9.98 17.52 -11.31
CA ILE A 59 -9.52 17.91 -12.65
C ILE A 59 -10.48 18.95 -13.26
N HIS A 60 -11.78 18.80 -13.06
CA HIS A 60 -12.76 19.77 -13.56
C HIS A 60 -12.57 21.14 -12.91
N LEU A 61 -12.44 21.19 -11.58
CA LEU A 61 -12.34 22.45 -10.83
C LEU A 61 -10.97 23.13 -10.95
N HIS A 62 -9.87 22.36 -10.99
CA HIS A 62 -8.51 22.90 -10.96
C HIS A 62 -7.82 22.91 -12.33
N HIS A 63 -8.19 22.00 -13.23
CA HIS A 63 -7.49 21.78 -14.49
C HIS A 63 -8.42 21.93 -15.70
N GLY A 64 -9.65 22.43 -15.53
CA GLY A 64 -10.54 22.78 -16.63
C GLY A 64 -11.02 21.60 -17.48
N GLY A 65 -11.00 20.36 -16.96
CA GLY A 65 -11.61 19.20 -17.63
C GLY A 65 -10.78 18.53 -18.74
N ILE A 66 -9.45 18.69 -18.74
CA ILE A 66 -8.55 18.27 -19.83
C ILE A 66 -8.48 16.73 -20.06
N GLU A 67 -9.06 15.87 -19.20
CA GLU A 67 -8.91 14.40 -19.30
C GLU A 67 -10.24 13.63 -19.41
N ALA A 68 -11.16 14.05 -20.29
CA ALA A 68 -12.44 13.34 -20.51
C ALA A 68 -12.32 12.00 -21.26
N ASP A 69 -11.16 11.67 -21.87
CA ASP A 69 -11.05 10.58 -22.85
C ASP A 69 -10.01 9.48 -22.54
N ALA A 70 -9.81 9.10 -21.27
CA ALA A 70 -8.90 8.00 -20.92
C ALA A 70 -9.53 6.90 -20.04
N PRO A 71 -9.80 5.70 -20.59
CA PRO A 71 -10.04 4.50 -19.79
C PRO A 71 -8.70 4.00 -19.25
N ASN A 72 -8.25 4.52 -18.10
CA ASN A 72 -7.31 3.89 -17.13
C ASN A 72 -6.72 4.94 -16.15
N LEU A 73 -7.57 5.57 -15.33
CA LEU A 73 -7.12 6.48 -14.25
C LEU A 73 -6.61 5.74 -12.99
N LYS A 74 -6.52 4.39 -13.03
CA LYS A 74 -6.09 3.56 -11.91
C LYS A 74 -4.56 3.47 -11.93
N GLU A 75 -3.89 4.47 -11.40
CA GLU A 75 -2.45 4.39 -11.20
C GLU A 75 -2.18 3.41 -10.05
N ARG A 76 -1.42 2.34 -10.33
CA ARG A 76 -0.90 1.50 -9.25
C ARG A 76 0.09 2.37 -8.49
N LEU A 77 -0.25 2.72 -7.24
CA LEU A 77 0.70 3.39 -6.35
C LEU A 77 2.06 2.70 -6.44
N ASP A 78 3.11 3.46 -6.72
CA ASP A 78 4.46 2.91 -6.70
C ASP A 78 4.82 2.46 -5.28
N PRO A 79 5.57 1.37 -5.13
CA PRO A 79 6.03 0.94 -3.80
C PRO A 79 6.91 2.07 -3.21
N PRO A 80 6.92 2.25 -1.88
CA PRO A 80 7.76 3.26 -1.26
C PRO A 80 9.22 3.01 -1.63
N GLU A 81 9.99 4.07 -1.97
CA GLU A 81 11.38 3.94 -2.42
C GLU A 81 12.28 3.24 -1.40
N ARG A 82 11.94 3.33 -0.11
CA ARG A 82 12.62 2.69 1.01
C ARG A 82 11.62 2.01 1.94
N CYS A 83 12.05 0.98 2.63
CA CYS A 83 11.22 0.31 3.63
C CYS A 83 10.92 1.27 4.80
N PRO A 84 9.65 1.46 5.18
CA PRO A 84 9.28 2.33 6.32
C PRO A 84 9.82 1.84 7.67
N ILE A 85 10.25 0.57 7.77
CA ILE A 85 10.71 -0.05 9.02
C ILE A 85 12.24 -0.05 9.09
N CYS A 86 12.92 -0.51 8.04
CA CYS A 86 14.38 -0.69 8.02
C CYS A 86 15.13 0.15 6.98
N GLN A 87 14.45 1.04 6.25
CA GLN A 87 15.01 1.99 5.28
C GLN A 87 15.77 1.38 4.07
N ILE A 88 15.70 0.05 3.87
CA ILE A 88 16.27 -0.65 2.71
C ILE A 88 15.58 -0.15 1.43
N PRO A 89 16.33 0.12 0.33
CA PRO A 89 15.75 0.54 -0.93
C PRO A 89 14.87 -0.54 -1.58
N LEU A 90 13.62 -0.18 -1.91
CA LEU A 90 12.61 -1.07 -2.43
C LEU A 90 12.27 -0.70 -3.88
N GLY A 91 13.09 -1.14 -4.83
CA GLY A 91 12.84 -0.90 -6.26
C GLY A 91 11.65 -1.66 -6.87
N SER A 92 10.82 -2.35 -6.08
CA SER A 92 9.60 -3.02 -6.56
C SER A 92 8.64 -3.45 -5.44
N TRP A 93 7.36 -3.62 -5.77
CA TRP A 93 6.35 -4.19 -4.86
C TRP A 93 6.71 -5.59 -4.37
N GLY A 94 7.44 -6.36 -5.16
CA GLY A 94 7.94 -7.68 -4.75
C GLY A 94 8.95 -7.57 -3.60
N LYS A 95 9.88 -6.61 -3.68
CA LYS A 95 10.84 -6.33 -2.60
C LYS A 95 10.13 -5.80 -1.35
N PHE A 96 9.19 -4.85 -1.51
CA PHE A 96 8.38 -4.33 -0.40
C PHE A 96 7.63 -5.46 0.32
N LYS A 97 6.90 -6.30 -0.41
CA LYS A 97 6.13 -7.42 0.17
C LYS A 97 7.02 -8.41 0.94
N LYS A 98 8.17 -8.78 0.38
CA LYS A 98 9.12 -9.67 1.07
C LYS A 98 9.64 -9.03 2.35
N CYS A 99 10.05 -7.76 2.29
CA CYS A 99 10.57 -7.02 3.43
C CYS A 99 9.52 -6.90 4.55
N ILE A 100 8.27 -6.58 4.21
CA ILE A 100 7.15 -6.53 5.16
C ILE A 100 6.88 -7.90 5.80
N VAL A 101 6.91 -8.99 5.03
CA VAL A 101 6.72 -10.35 5.58
C VAL A 101 7.85 -10.70 6.54
N MET A 102 9.11 -10.33 6.24
CA MET A 102 10.21 -10.55 7.19
C MET A 102 9.97 -9.81 8.51
N HIS A 103 9.53 -8.55 8.47
CA HIS A 103 9.21 -7.79 9.68
C HIS A 103 7.95 -8.26 10.41
N ALA A 104 7.12 -9.08 9.77
CA ALA A 104 5.88 -9.61 10.34
C ALA A 104 6.04 -10.96 11.05
N ILE A 105 7.12 -11.68 10.74
CA ILE A 105 7.55 -12.88 11.43
C ILE A 105 8.42 -12.37 12.58
N LEU A 106 7.78 -11.96 13.68
CA LEU A 106 8.50 -11.70 14.92
C LEU A 106 8.94 -13.04 15.50
N ASP A 107 10.15 -13.46 15.16
CA ASP A 107 10.92 -14.44 15.93
C ASP A 107 12.40 -14.05 15.79
N GLU A 108 12.76 -12.93 16.42
CA GLU A 108 14.11 -12.76 16.95
C GLU A 108 13.95 -12.86 18.48
N GLU A 109 13.95 -14.10 18.98
CA GLU A 109 14.64 -14.36 20.24
C GLU A 109 16.12 -14.00 20.02
N LEU A 110 16.52 -12.85 20.56
CA LEU A 110 17.77 -12.72 21.32
C LEU A 110 17.66 -11.58 22.34
#